data_AF-A0A7V9ZEE3-F1
#
_entry.id   AF-A0A7V9ZEE3-F1
#
_cell.length_a   1.000
_cell.length_b   1.000
_cell.length_c   1.000
_cell.angle_alpha   90.00
_cell.angle_beta   90.00
_cell.angle_gamma   90.00
#
_symmetry.space_group_name_H-M   'P 1'
#
loop_
_entity.id
_entity.type
_entity.pdbx_description
1 polymer ?
#
loop_
_entity_poly.entity_id
_entity_poly.type
_entity_poly.pdbx_seq_one_letter_code
_entity_poly.pdbx_strand_id
1 'polypeptide(L)'
;MNATVKKSSEVERGLRIEPVDHAHAAWRGVLSLITRTGDRRNLCIDTDGWLSARQIVFAAMVDGKAVAHLSFHIEPGGRLCVEARLDMYGIDSGYANRGIERRLWNAAVTRARELRCARLIGFDLKTPWK
;
A
#
# COMPACT_ATOMS: atom_id res chain seq x y z
N MET A 1 -28.43 13.42 -17.87
CA MET A 1 -27.02 13.29 -17.42
C MET A 1 -27.03 12.66 -16.03
N ASN A 2 -26.74 11.36 -15.88
CA ASN A 2 -26.71 10.67 -14.56
C ASN A 2 -25.85 9.39 -14.62
N ALA A 3 -24.58 9.51 -15.03
CA ALA A 3 -23.67 8.37 -15.15
C ALA A 3 -22.63 8.28 -14.01
N THR A 4 -22.56 9.26 -13.11
CA THR A 4 -21.42 9.42 -12.19
C THR A 4 -21.60 8.69 -10.86
N VAL A 5 -22.83 8.35 -10.45
CA VAL A 5 -23.10 7.79 -9.10
C VAL A 5 -23.02 6.25 -9.05
N LYS A 6 -23.09 5.54 -10.19
CA LYS A 6 -23.06 4.06 -10.22
C LYS A 6 -21.66 3.42 -10.13
N LYS A 7 -20.58 4.15 -10.47
CA LYS A 7 -19.22 3.57 -10.55
C LYS A 7 -18.51 3.42 -9.20
N SER A 8 -18.89 4.22 -8.20
CA SER A 8 -18.23 4.20 -6.89
C SER A 8 -18.69 3.02 -6.03
N SER A 9 -19.97 2.66 -6.08
CA SER A 9 -20.54 1.58 -5.27
C SER A 9 -20.10 0.17 -5.71
N GLU A 10 -19.78 -0.02 -6.99
CA GLU A 10 -19.26 -1.30 -7.50
C GLU A 10 -17.82 -1.56 -7.07
N VAL A 11 -16.97 -0.52 -6.98
CA VAL A 11 -15.61 -0.71 -6.44
C VAL A 11 -15.64 -0.96 -4.94
N GLU A 12 -16.56 -0.33 -4.21
CA GLU A 12 -16.73 -0.61 -2.79
C GLU A 12 -17.13 -2.07 -2.54
N ARG A 13 -17.97 -2.65 -3.41
CA ARG A 13 -18.29 -4.09 -3.39
C ARG A 13 -17.12 -4.90 -3.94
N GLY A 14 -16.29 -5.39 -3.04
CA GLY A 14 -15.16 -6.28 -3.38
C GLY A 14 -13.79 -5.66 -3.13
N LEU A 15 -13.73 -4.37 -2.75
CA LEU A 15 -12.49 -3.74 -2.32
C LEU A 15 -12.05 -4.23 -0.94
N ARG A 16 -10.97 -5.03 -0.93
CA ARG A 16 -10.24 -5.47 0.25
C ARG A 16 -8.91 -4.75 0.35
N ILE A 17 -8.52 -4.41 1.57
CA ILE A 17 -7.19 -3.86 1.88
C ILE A 17 -6.59 -4.74 2.95
N GLU A 18 -5.46 -5.34 2.64
CA GLU A 18 -4.78 -6.25 3.54
C GLU A 18 -3.26 -6.16 3.38
N PRO A 19 -2.51 -6.46 4.45
CA PRO A 19 -1.07 -6.64 4.35
C PRO A 19 -0.78 -7.88 3.49
N VAL A 20 0.24 -7.80 2.66
CA VAL A 20 0.66 -8.88 1.77
C VAL A 20 2.16 -9.08 1.89
N ASP A 21 2.57 -10.34 1.82
CA ASP A 21 3.96 -10.78 1.80
C ASP A 21 4.15 -11.90 0.77
N HIS A 22 5.33 -12.52 0.79
CA HIS A 22 5.71 -13.60 -0.11
C HIS A 22 4.80 -14.84 -0.03
N ALA A 23 4.11 -15.08 1.10
CA ALA A 23 3.21 -16.21 1.29
C ALA A 23 1.78 -15.92 0.83
N HIS A 24 1.46 -14.65 0.56
CA HIS A 24 0.12 -14.25 0.15
C HIS A 24 -0.20 -14.72 -1.28
N ALA A 25 -1.40 -15.29 -1.49
CA ALA A 25 -1.81 -15.79 -2.81
C ALA A 25 -1.79 -14.70 -3.91
N ALA A 26 -2.06 -13.45 -3.53
CA ALA A 26 -2.01 -12.30 -4.45
C ALA A 26 -0.61 -11.72 -4.67
N TRP A 27 0.44 -12.23 -4.03
CA TRP A 27 1.78 -11.63 -4.02
C TRP A 27 2.34 -11.37 -5.41
N ARG A 28 2.23 -12.35 -6.32
CA ARG A 28 2.67 -12.18 -7.72
C ARG A 28 1.95 -11.05 -8.45
N GLY A 29 0.66 -10.88 -8.19
CA GLY A 29 -0.15 -9.79 -8.76
C GLY A 29 0.29 -8.42 -8.22
N VAL A 30 0.59 -8.35 -6.91
CA VAL A 30 1.11 -7.15 -6.25
C VAL A 30 2.49 -6.77 -6.78
N LEU A 31 3.41 -7.73 -6.91
CA LEU A 31 4.73 -7.47 -7.49
C LEU A 31 4.66 -6.97 -8.93
N SER A 32 3.74 -7.53 -9.72
CA SER A 32 3.50 -7.07 -11.09
C SER A 32 3.00 -5.63 -11.11
N LEU A 33 2.09 -5.27 -10.21
CA LEU A 33 1.59 -3.90 -10.06
C LEU A 33 2.70 -2.92 -9.62
N ILE A 34 3.49 -3.27 -8.61
CA ILE A 34 4.64 -2.47 -8.11
C ILE A 34 5.65 -2.23 -9.24
N THR A 35 5.90 -3.25 -10.06
CA THR A 35 6.82 -3.12 -11.20
C THR A 35 6.28 -2.17 -12.26
N ARG A 36 4.98 -2.25 -12.59
CA ARG A 36 4.35 -1.34 -13.56
C ARG A 36 4.28 0.11 -13.09
N THR A 37 4.11 0.31 -11.79
CA THR A 37 4.06 1.66 -11.17
C THR A 37 5.45 2.28 -11.01
N GLY A 38 6.52 1.52 -11.27
CA GLY A 38 7.91 2.02 -11.32
C GLY A 38 8.67 1.90 -10.00
N ASP A 39 8.05 1.36 -8.94
CA ASP A 39 8.59 1.44 -7.59
C ASP A 39 9.38 0.20 -7.14
N ARG A 40 9.59 -0.78 -8.03
CA ARG A 40 10.18 -2.10 -7.66
C ARG A 40 11.52 -2.02 -6.92
N ARG A 41 12.30 -0.97 -7.14
CA ARG A 41 13.61 -0.73 -6.50
C ARG A 41 13.50 -0.40 -5.00
N ASN A 42 12.36 0.07 -4.53
CA ASN A 42 12.12 0.43 -3.12
C ASN A 42 11.64 -0.77 -2.30
N LEU A 43 11.43 -1.93 -2.93
CA LEU A 43 11.02 -3.15 -2.26
C LEU A 43 12.25 -3.93 -1.80
N CYS A 44 12.41 -4.08 -0.49
CA CYS A 44 13.46 -4.83 0.19
C CYS A 44 13.18 -6.33 0.11
N ILE A 45 13.39 -6.92 -1.08
CA ILE A 45 13.37 -8.37 -1.29
C ILE A 45 14.81 -8.91 -1.25
N ASP A 46 15.04 -9.98 -0.50
CA ASP A 46 16.33 -10.69 -0.50
C ASP A 46 16.55 -11.56 -1.74
N THR A 47 17.66 -12.30 -1.76
CA THR A 47 18.03 -13.19 -2.88
C THR A 47 17.06 -14.37 -3.06
N ASP A 48 16.35 -14.75 -2.00
CA ASP A 48 15.43 -15.88 -1.99
C ASP A 48 13.98 -15.45 -2.29
N GLY A 49 13.75 -14.15 -2.53
CA GLY A 49 12.43 -13.63 -2.87
C GLY A 49 11.59 -13.19 -1.66
N TRP A 50 12.18 -13.10 -0.48
CA TRP A 50 11.47 -12.75 0.76
C TRP A 50 11.49 -11.26 1.01
N LEU A 51 10.31 -10.73 1.34
CA LEU A 51 10.16 -9.36 1.82
C LEU A 51 10.79 -9.25 3.21
N SER A 52 11.61 -8.22 3.41
CA SER A 52 12.16 -7.87 4.72
C SER A 52 11.07 -7.81 5.80
N ALA A 53 11.31 -8.43 6.95
CA ALA A 53 10.37 -8.40 8.08
C ALA A 53 10.12 -6.98 8.64
N ARG A 54 10.99 -6.02 8.29
CA ARG A 54 10.81 -4.60 8.64
C ARG A 54 10.01 -3.83 7.62
N GLN A 55 9.78 -4.37 6.43
CA GLN A 55 8.98 -3.73 5.39
C GLN A 55 7.58 -4.34 5.36
N ILE A 56 6.57 -3.48 5.29
CA ILE A 56 5.17 -3.85 5.25
C ILE A 56 4.61 -3.35 3.94
N VAL A 57 3.96 -4.24 3.19
CA VAL A 57 3.27 -3.91 1.96
C VAL A 57 1.78 -4.11 2.18
N PHE A 58 0.98 -3.08 1.92
CA PHE A 58 -0.46 -3.17 1.80
C PHE A 58 -0.86 -3.22 0.33
N ALA A 59 -1.82 -4.07 0.01
CA ALA A 59 -2.45 -4.11 -1.30
C ALA A 59 -3.94 -3.80 -1.19
N ALA A 60 -4.43 -2.99 -2.13
CA ALA A 60 -5.85 -2.88 -2.40
C ALA A 60 -6.22 -3.86 -3.51
N MET A 61 -7.22 -4.70 -3.26
CA MET A 61 -7.70 -5.70 -4.20
C MET A 61 -9.16 -5.50 -4.51
N VAL A 62 -9.51 -5.55 -5.79
CA VAL A 62 -10.89 -5.58 -6.29
C VAL A 62 -11.06 -6.89 -7.03
N ASP A 63 -12.03 -7.70 -6.62
CA ASP A 63 -12.29 -9.04 -7.18
C ASP A 63 -11.05 -9.94 -7.21
N GLY A 64 -10.21 -9.84 -6.18
CA GLY A 64 -8.96 -10.61 -6.06
C GLY A 64 -7.78 -10.11 -6.90
N LYS A 65 -7.98 -9.06 -7.71
CA LYS A 65 -6.91 -8.41 -8.47
C LYS A 65 -6.33 -7.25 -7.68
N ALA A 66 -5.01 -7.19 -7.53
CA ALA A 66 -4.31 -6.03 -6.96
C ALA A 66 -4.42 -4.82 -7.88
N VAL A 67 -4.91 -3.70 -7.34
CA VAL A 67 -5.16 -2.45 -8.08
C VAL A 67 -4.46 -1.24 -7.48
N ALA A 68 -4.02 -1.30 -6.23
CA ALA A 68 -3.15 -0.30 -5.65
C ALA A 68 -2.24 -0.93 -4.58
N HIS A 69 -1.12 -0.28 -4.29
CA HIS A 69 -0.19 -0.70 -3.26
C HIS A 69 0.32 0.50 -2.46
N LEU A 70 0.73 0.24 -1.23
CA LEU A 70 1.48 1.17 -0.38
C LEU A 70 2.43 0.33 0.45
N SER A 71 3.70 0.73 0.52
CA SER A 71 4.64 0.10 1.43
C SER A 71 5.40 1.11 2.27
N PHE A 72 5.77 0.66 3.46
CA PHE A 72 6.59 1.41 4.39
C PHE A 72 7.46 0.42 5.16
N HIS A 73 8.58 0.90 5.68
CA HIS A 73 9.38 0.12 6.60
C HIS A 73 9.43 0.76 7.99
N ILE A 74 9.75 -0.08 8.96
CA ILE A 74 10.03 0.33 10.33
C ILE A 74 11.54 0.34 10.57
N GLU A 75 12.04 1.40 11.18
CA GLU A 75 13.44 1.50 11.59
C GLU A 75 13.57 2.16 12.97
N PRO A 76 14.67 1.89 13.69
CA PRO A 76 14.99 2.63 14.90
C PRO A 76 15.11 4.13 14.59
N GLY A 77 14.41 4.94 15.35
CA GLY A 77 14.58 6.39 15.38
C GLY A 77 15.50 6.84 16.50
N GLY A 78 15.56 8.16 16.73
CA GLY A 78 16.25 8.74 17.88
C GLY A 78 15.59 8.37 19.22
N ARG A 79 16.33 8.50 20.34
CA ARG A 79 15.80 8.34 21.71
C ARG A 79 14.92 7.09 21.93
N LEU A 80 15.37 5.92 21.49
CA LEU A 80 14.70 4.63 21.71
C LEU A 80 13.28 4.54 21.13
N CYS A 81 12.96 5.33 20.10
CA CYS A 81 11.68 5.22 19.39
C CYS A 81 11.81 4.39 18.10
N VAL A 82 10.68 3.93 17.58
CA VAL A 82 10.58 3.33 16.25
C VAL A 82 9.86 4.32 15.34
N GLU A 83 10.33 4.47 14.11
CA GLU A 83 9.70 5.31 13.09
C GLU A 83 9.16 4.43 11.95
N ALA A 84 8.04 4.83 11.36
CA ALA A 84 7.55 4.26 10.11
C ALA A 84 7.86 5.22 8.96
N ARG A 85 8.48 4.72 7.90
CA ARG A 85 8.89 5.51 6.73
C ARG A 85 8.24 4.97 5.48
N LEU A 86 7.47 5.83 4.83
CA LEU A 86 6.84 5.49 3.55
C LEU A 86 7.92 5.27 2.49
N ASP A 87 7.83 4.12 1.81
CA ASP A 87 8.79 3.72 0.77
C ASP A 87 8.26 4.05 -0.62
N MET A 88 7.04 3.62 -0.88
CA MET A 88 6.40 3.73 -2.20
C MET A 88 4.90 3.51 -2.09
N TYR A 89 4.19 4.00 -3.10
CA TYR A 89 2.77 3.79 -3.28
C TYR A 89 2.43 3.98 -4.76
N GLY A 90 1.40 3.28 -5.21
CA GLY A 90 0.96 3.39 -6.59
C GLY A 90 -0.44 2.84 -6.77
N ILE A 91 -1.13 3.35 -7.78
CA ILE A 91 -2.49 2.91 -8.13
C ILE A 91 -2.56 2.65 -9.63
N ASP A 92 -3.25 1.59 -10.01
CA ASP A 92 -3.63 1.36 -11.39
C ASP A 92 -4.53 2.51 -11.84
N SER A 93 -4.18 3.17 -12.95
CA SER A 93 -4.86 4.39 -13.41
C SER A 93 -6.35 4.19 -13.69
N GLY A 94 -6.78 2.96 -13.99
CA GLY A 94 -8.20 2.61 -14.11
C GLY A 94 -8.98 2.72 -12.79
N TYR A 95 -8.28 2.75 -11.65
CA TYR A 95 -8.83 2.77 -10.30
C TYR A 95 -8.51 4.06 -9.51
N ALA A 96 -7.74 4.98 -10.08
CA ALA A 96 -7.43 6.27 -9.49
C ALA A 96 -8.70 7.10 -9.19
N ASN A 97 -8.64 7.96 -8.17
CA ASN A 97 -9.72 8.85 -7.75
C ASN A 97 -10.99 8.13 -7.27
N ARG A 98 -10.87 6.87 -6.84
CA ARG A 98 -11.97 6.08 -6.25
C ARG A 98 -11.90 5.99 -4.71
N GLY A 99 -10.98 6.74 -4.08
CA GLY A 99 -10.81 6.78 -2.63
C GLY A 99 -10.00 5.60 -2.06
N ILE A 100 -9.41 4.77 -2.92
CA ILE A 100 -8.57 3.63 -2.54
C ILE A 100 -7.30 4.12 -1.83
N GLU A 101 -6.74 5.22 -2.32
CA GLU A 101 -5.54 5.88 -1.81
C GLU A 101 -5.68 6.22 -0.32
N ARG A 102 -6.81 6.85 0.03
CA ARG A 102 -7.12 7.21 1.42
C ARG A 102 -7.29 5.98 2.30
N ARG A 103 -7.95 4.93 1.80
CA ARG A 103 -8.16 3.70 2.55
C ARG A 103 -6.84 2.94 2.77
N LEU A 104 -5.94 2.90 1.78
CA LEU A 104 -4.59 2.32 1.91
C LEU A 104 -3.76 3.11 2.93
N TRP A 105 -3.77 4.43 2.83
CA TRP A 105 -3.06 5.29 3.77
C TRP A 105 -3.57 5.08 5.20
N ASN A 106 -4.89 5.05 5.40
CA ASN A 106 -5.49 4.77 6.71
C ASN A 106 -5.05 3.41 7.27
N ALA A 107 -5.03 2.36 6.44
CA ALA A 107 -4.58 1.03 6.87
C ALA A 107 -3.10 1.04 7.28
N ALA A 108 -2.24 1.69 6.50
CA ALA A 108 -0.81 1.81 6.80
C ALA A 108 -0.55 2.61 8.08
N VAL A 109 -1.26 3.72 8.28
CA VAL A 109 -1.16 4.54 9.50
C VAL A 109 -1.65 3.78 10.72
N THR A 110 -2.79 3.08 10.62
CA THR A 110 -3.28 2.22 11.70
C THR A 110 -2.24 1.18 12.05
N ARG A 111 -1.65 0.50 11.05
CA ARG A 111 -0.62 -0.50 11.29
C ARG A 111 0.63 0.06 11.94
N ALA A 112 1.12 1.22 11.49
CA ALA A 112 2.27 1.87 12.12
C ALA A 112 2.00 2.25 13.58
N ARG A 113 0.78 2.68 13.91
CA ARG A 113 0.36 2.97 15.29
C ARG A 113 0.25 1.71 16.15
N GLU A 114 -0.27 0.61 15.62
CA GLU A 114 -0.28 -0.70 16.30
C GLU A 114 1.13 -1.17 16.65
N LEU A 115 2.09 -0.90 15.77
CA LEU A 115 3.52 -1.17 15.97
C LEU A 115 4.21 -0.13 16.87
N ARG A 116 3.45 0.80 17.46
CA ARG A 116 3.93 1.87 18.35
C ARG A 116 5.00 2.76 17.72
N CYS A 117 4.92 2.98 16.41
CA CYS A 117 5.81 3.94 15.75
C CYS A 117 5.51 5.35 16.27
N ALA A 118 6.53 6.03 16.80
CA ALA A 118 6.38 7.36 17.36
C ALA A 118 6.21 8.44 16.28
N ARG A 119 6.74 8.17 15.07
CA ARG A 119 6.70 9.10 13.94
C ARG A 119 6.36 8.39 12.65
N LEU A 120 5.67 9.12 11.78
CA LEU A 120 5.30 8.72 10.43
C LEU A 120 6.00 9.67 9.44
N ILE A 121 6.99 9.17 8.72
CA ILE A 121 7.80 9.94 7.76
C ILE A 121 7.30 9.67 6.35
N GLY A 122 7.01 10.73 5.59
CA GLY A 122 6.55 10.63 4.20
C GLY A 122 5.06 10.30 4.03
N PHE A 123 4.30 10.11 5.11
CA PHE A 123 2.86 9.84 5.08
C PHE A 123 2.00 11.10 4.78
N ASP A 124 2.35 11.86 3.73
CA ASP A 124 1.59 13.03 3.27
C ASP A 124 0.69 12.66 2.07
N LEU A 125 -0.64 12.83 2.23
CA LEU A 125 -1.63 12.60 1.16
C LEU A 125 -1.78 13.77 0.17
N LYS A 126 -1.03 14.87 0.33
CA LYS A 126 -1.19 16.08 -0.49
C LYS A 126 -0.82 15.86 -1.95
N THR A 127 -0.01 14.85 -2.27
CA THR A 127 0.35 14.55 -3.65
C THR A 127 -0.63 13.53 -4.23
N PRO A 128 -1.28 13.83 -5.37
CA PRO A 128 -2.09 12.85 -6.09
C PRO A 128 -1.25 11.62 -6.41
N TRP A 129 -1.80 10.43 -6.16
CA TRP A 129 -1.15 9.18 -6.55
C TRP A 129 -1.19 9.10 -8.07
N LYS A 130 -0.04 8.82 -8.68
CA LYS A 130 0.12 8.72 -10.13
C LYS A 130 0.09 7.26 -10.57
#